data_AF-A0A1S8YL63-F1
#
_entry.id   AF-A0A1S8YL63-F1
#
_cell.length_a   1.000
_cell.length_b   1.000
_cell.length_c   1.000
_cell.angle_alpha   90.00
_cell.angle_beta   90.00
_cell.angle_gamma   90.00
#
_symmetry.space_group_name_H-M   'P 1'
#
loop_
_entity.id
_entity.type
_entity.pdbx_description
1 polymer ?
#
loop_
_entity_poly.entity_id
_entity_poly.type
_entity_poly.pdbx_seq_one_letter_code
_entity_poly.pdbx_strand_id
1 'polypeptide(L)'
;MSRIGRGNCRLIDKPDLAQLPFYLIEHRQLLPKIPDTTFNNEHTPTAFAVDAALVALTQPGTTGKVARGQLIDLVIIDGKSRLYVRRLLIIATKGDTLVFSTDNSQQLLHNLDRLQSAWAGGNLRWCNSNVWLQDMTYRLDYAASSLQPSDKGQRLLASSIQSPYPAMVAVNDVIVLRPAALKLSMPRSGDKQSEAEDTEWQLKATVKAIDPLAGTLLIEKLPDITASFPAEENSYLYQWAFSDPTYATTDRFSFMLSVVMNRRLLTNQNTQSDKLAAWIQEAIMAELPAHLSLITHWLDEPSFRSFGTTYQRWQNNGTPLGDDAFTILHMLSLGRLPVNQLDIGLMRIATEAQRTAATGGDGSRWNSNVILENQLFYVPQNVSVTP
;
A
#
# COMPACT_ATOMS: atom_id res chain seq x y z
N MET A 1 11.82 27.68 -7.83
CA MET A 1 12.51 26.45 -8.36
C MET A 1 13.49 26.70 -9.51
N SER A 2 13.34 27.74 -10.34
CA SER A 2 14.39 28.17 -11.29
C SER A 2 15.73 28.50 -10.61
N ARG A 3 15.67 28.79 -9.31
CA ARG A 3 16.81 29.02 -8.40
C ARG A 3 17.74 27.83 -8.18
N ILE A 4 17.27 26.58 -8.32
CA ILE A 4 18.11 25.38 -8.13
C ILE A 4 18.89 25.03 -9.42
N GLY A 5 18.55 25.65 -10.56
CA GLY A 5 19.37 25.61 -11.77
C GLY A 5 19.55 24.24 -12.44
N ARG A 6 18.72 23.23 -12.11
CA ARG A 6 18.84 21.88 -12.68
C ARG A 6 17.75 21.54 -13.71
N GLY A 7 18.20 21.35 -14.96
CA GLY A 7 17.53 20.54 -15.99
C GLY A 7 16.47 21.25 -16.85
N ASN A 8 16.62 21.12 -18.17
CA ASN A 8 15.86 21.79 -19.24
C ASN A 8 14.37 21.41 -19.38
N CYS A 9 13.81 20.54 -18.53
CA CYS A 9 12.47 19.98 -18.77
C CYS A 9 11.31 20.90 -18.34
N ARG A 10 11.54 21.88 -17.45
CA ARG A 10 10.47 22.82 -17.03
C ARG A 10 10.13 23.90 -18.06
N LEU A 11 10.89 23.96 -19.16
CA LEU A 11 10.71 24.89 -20.27
C LEU A 11 10.23 24.17 -21.55
N ILE A 12 9.85 22.90 -21.45
CA ILE A 12 9.30 22.12 -22.57
C ILE A 12 7.77 22.18 -22.46
N ASP A 13 7.09 22.56 -23.53
CA ASP A 13 5.62 22.75 -23.56
C ASP A 13 4.83 21.50 -23.14
N LYS A 14 5.43 20.30 -23.27
CA LYS A 14 4.88 19.02 -22.81
C LYS A 14 6.00 18.17 -22.18
N PRO A 15 6.29 18.35 -20.89
CA PRO A 15 7.32 17.56 -20.22
C PRO A 15 6.86 16.11 -20.05
N ASP A 16 7.78 15.15 -20.19
CA ASP A 16 7.54 13.78 -19.73
C ASP A 16 7.48 13.78 -18.20
N LEU A 17 6.25 13.71 -17.67
CA LEU A 17 6.00 13.72 -16.23
C LEU A 17 6.63 12.53 -15.50
N ALA A 18 6.97 11.43 -16.17
CA ALA A 18 7.62 10.29 -15.51
C ALA A 18 9.13 10.47 -15.26
N GLN A 19 9.73 11.48 -15.88
CA GLN A 19 11.19 11.73 -15.86
C GLN A 19 11.55 13.09 -15.26
N LEU A 20 10.69 13.62 -14.39
CA LEU A 20 10.97 14.87 -13.72
C LEU A 20 12.14 14.71 -12.73
N PRO A 21 12.95 15.77 -12.51
CA PRO A 21 14.06 15.73 -11.57
C PRO A 21 13.61 15.59 -10.10
N PHE A 22 12.36 15.93 -9.81
CA PHE A 22 11.69 15.79 -8.53
C PHE A 22 10.18 15.96 -8.71
N TYR A 23 9.40 15.61 -7.69
CA TYR A 23 7.95 15.76 -7.67
C TYR A 23 7.50 16.61 -6.48
N LEU A 24 6.41 17.35 -6.67
CA LEU A 24 5.73 18.11 -5.62
C LEU A 24 4.30 17.62 -5.52
N ILE A 25 3.86 17.28 -4.32
CA ILE A 25 2.52 16.75 -4.04
C ILE A 25 1.95 17.46 -2.84
N GLU A 26 0.84 18.18 -3.04
CA GLU A 26 0.07 18.75 -1.94
C GLU A 26 -0.85 17.67 -1.38
N HIS A 27 -0.76 17.40 -0.08
CA HIS A 27 -1.48 16.27 0.51
C HIS A 27 -2.99 16.45 0.42
N ARG A 28 -3.48 17.70 0.40
CA ARG A 28 -4.88 18.06 0.20
C ARG A 28 -5.50 17.45 -1.06
N GLN A 29 -4.70 17.26 -2.12
CA GLN A 29 -5.13 16.66 -3.40
C GLN A 29 -5.39 15.15 -3.29
N LEU A 30 -4.88 14.51 -2.23
CA LEU A 30 -5.06 13.08 -1.95
C LEU A 30 -6.23 12.81 -0.99
N LEU A 31 -7.05 13.81 -0.66
CA LEU A 31 -8.23 13.64 0.18
C LEU A 31 -9.49 13.31 -0.64
N PRO A 32 -10.33 12.35 -0.19
CA PRO A 32 -11.62 12.09 -0.82
C PRO A 32 -12.58 13.24 -0.62
N LYS A 33 -13.54 13.34 -1.54
CA LYS A 33 -14.79 14.05 -1.26
C LYS A 33 -15.54 13.29 -0.16
N ILE A 34 -16.07 14.03 0.80
CA ILE A 34 -16.89 13.47 1.89
C ILE A 34 -18.05 12.67 1.26
N PRO A 35 -18.22 11.38 1.61
CA PRO A 35 -19.34 10.58 1.12
C PRO A 35 -20.69 11.18 1.51
N ASP A 36 -21.66 11.14 0.60
CA ASP A 36 -23.03 11.56 0.90
C ASP A 36 -23.65 10.58 1.91
N THR A 37 -24.07 11.11 3.06
CA THR A 37 -24.55 10.31 4.20
C THR A 37 -25.84 9.56 3.91
N THR A 38 -26.57 9.92 2.85
CA THR A 38 -27.76 9.20 2.37
C THR A 38 -27.46 7.73 2.10
N PHE A 39 -26.22 7.40 1.71
CA PHE A 39 -25.79 6.05 1.37
C PHE A 39 -25.09 5.31 2.51
N ASN A 40 -25.14 5.81 3.75
CA ASN A 40 -24.54 5.13 4.90
C ASN A 40 -25.31 3.87 5.34
N ASN A 41 -26.61 3.81 5.04
CA ASN A 41 -27.43 2.63 5.28
C ASN A 41 -27.45 1.71 4.05
N GLU A 42 -27.83 0.45 4.23
CA GLU A 42 -27.91 -0.54 3.14
C GLU A 42 -28.99 -0.14 2.10
N HIS A 43 -28.60 -0.13 0.83
CA HIS A 43 -29.47 0.12 -0.33
C HIS A 43 -29.52 -1.10 -1.26
N THR A 44 -30.66 -1.31 -1.92
CA THR A 44 -30.83 -2.37 -2.92
C THR A 44 -30.49 -1.80 -4.31
N PRO A 45 -29.44 -2.30 -4.99
CA PRO A 45 -29.11 -1.86 -6.33
C PRO A 45 -30.21 -2.26 -7.33
N THR A 46 -30.26 -1.57 -8.46
CA THR A 46 -31.20 -1.84 -9.57
C THR A 46 -30.57 -2.61 -10.72
N ALA A 47 -29.23 -2.63 -10.81
CA ALA A 47 -28.51 -3.52 -11.70
C ALA A 47 -27.16 -3.90 -11.08
N PHE A 48 -26.71 -5.11 -11.40
CA PHE A 48 -25.39 -5.61 -11.07
C PHE A 48 -24.87 -6.42 -12.26
N ALA A 49 -23.68 -6.10 -12.74
CA ALA A 49 -23.06 -6.74 -13.90
C ALA A 49 -21.57 -6.97 -13.64
N VAL A 50 -21.04 -8.06 -14.18
CA VAL A 50 -19.63 -8.43 -14.12
C VAL A 50 -19.16 -8.63 -15.55
N ASP A 51 -18.08 -7.95 -15.92
CA ASP A 51 -17.43 -8.06 -17.23
C ASP A 51 -15.91 -8.18 -17.01
N ALA A 52 -15.40 -9.40 -17.16
CA ALA A 52 -14.02 -9.77 -16.83
C ALA A 52 -13.63 -9.27 -15.42
N ALA A 53 -12.68 -8.33 -15.35
CA ALA A 53 -12.20 -7.76 -14.09
C ALA A 53 -13.07 -6.60 -13.55
N LEU A 54 -14.00 -6.08 -14.34
CA LEU A 54 -14.83 -4.94 -13.99
C LEU A 54 -16.18 -5.39 -13.45
N VAL A 55 -16.60 -4.78 -12.35
CA VAL A 55 -17.91 -4.97 -11.77
C VAL A 55 -18.65 -3.65 -11.72
N ALA A 56 -19.88 -3.65 -12.18
CA ALA A 56 -20.74 -2.48 -12.27
C ALA A 56 -21.99 -2.66 -11.39
N LEU A 57 -22.26 -1.68 -10.54
CA LEU A 57 -23.47 -1.60 -9.70
C LEU A 57 -24.24 -0.33 -10.04
N THR A 58 -25.53 -0.44 -10.33
CA THR A 58 -26.37 0.73 -10.66
C THR A 58 -27.37 1.01 -9.55
N GLN A 59 -27.33 2.23 -9.00
CA GLN A 59 -28.26 2.72 -8.00
C GLN A 59 -28.79 4.10 -8.42
N PRO A 60 -30.10 4.25 -8.67
CA PRO A 60 -30.70 5.53 -8.99
C PRO A 60 -30.42 6.59 -7.93
N GLY A 61 -30.08 7.79 -8.38
CA GLY A 61 -29.82 8.94 -7.52
C GLY A 61 -28.42 9.01 -6.93
N THR A 62 -27.48 8.18 -7.40
CA THR A 62 -26.06 8.27 -7.02
C THR A 62 -25.27 9.27 -7.87
N THR A 63 -25.80 9.65 -9.04
CA THR A 63 -25.19 10.63 -9.95
C THR A 63 -24.80 11.92 -9.21
N GLY A 64 -23.52 12.27 -9.23
CA GLY A 64 -22.97 13.47 -8.60
C GLY A 64 -22.85 13.41 -7.07
N LYS A 65 -23.42 12.40 -6.41
CA LYS A 65 -23.35 12.20 -4.95
C LYS A 65 -22.30 11.17 -4.54
N VAL A 66 -22.10 10.16 -5.38
CA VAL A 66 -21.03 9.17 -5.24
C VAL A 66 -19.98 9.43 -6.31
N ALA A 67 -18.71 9.36 -5.93
CA ALA A 67 -17.59 9.74 -6.77
C ALA A 67 -16.48 8.68 -6.80
N ARG A 68 -15.70 8.70 -7.90
CA ARG A 68 -14.43 7.97 -7.99
C ARG A 68 -13.54 8.28 -6.78
N GLY A 69 -12.89 7.25 -6.25
CA GLY A 69 -12.01 7.35 -5.09
C GLY A 69 -12.67 7.07 -3.75
N GLN A 70 -14.01 7.03 -3.70
CA GLN A 70 -14.74 6.62 -2.51
C GLN A 70 -14.76 5.10 -2.38
N LEU A 71 -14.96 4.63 -1.15
CA LEU A 71 -15.06 3.22 -0.81
C LEU A 71 -16.49 2.85 -0.46
N ILE A 72 -16.96 1.72 -0.96
CA ILE A 72 -18.26 1.14 -0.61
C ILE A 72 -18.10 -0.29 -0.11
N ASP A 73 -19.11 -0.77 0.60
CA ASP A 73 -19.23 -2.17 1.02
C ASP A 73 -20.42 -2.80 0.29
N LEU A 74 -20.25 -4.01 -0.24
CA LEU A 74 -21.35 -4.86 -0.71
C LEU A 74 -21.74 -5.84 0.39
N VAL A 75 -23.03 -6.13 0.50
CA VAL A 75 -23.59 -7.00 1.53
C VAL A 75 -24.44 -8.07 0.87
N ILE A 76 -24.12 -9.33 1.15
CA ILE A 76 -24.94 -10.48 0.77
C ILE A 76 -25.78 -10.87 1.98
N ILE A 77 -27.10 -10.90 1.80
CA ILE A 77 -28.05 -11.39 2.80
C ILE A 77 -28.31 -12.88 2.54
N ASP A 78 -27.97 -13.73 3.50
CA ASP A 78 -28.22 -15.17 3.45
C ASP A 78 -29.06 -15.59 4.67
N GLY A 79 -30.38 -15.52 4.52
CA GLY A 79 -31.33 -15.69 5.61
C GLY A 79 -31.12 -14.64 6.71
N LYS A 80 -30.64 -15.09 7.88
CA LYS A 80 -30.30 -14.20 9.02
C LYS A 80 -28.84 -13.75 9.02
N SER A 81 -28.00 -14.36 8.18
CA SER A 81 -26.57 -14.08 8.10
C SER A 81 -26.29 -12.98 7.09
N ARG A 82 -25.23 -12.21 7.35
CA ARG A 82 -24.73 -11.17 6.44
C ARG A 82 -23.26 -11.40 6.14
N LEU A 83 -22.90 -11.40 4.87
CA LEU A 83 -21.52 -11.39 4.42
C LEU A 83 -21.20 -10.03 3.83
N TYR A 84 -20.10 -9.42 4.28
CA TYR A 84 -19.64 -8.13 3.77
C TYR A 84 -18.42 -8.30 2.86
N VAL A 85 -18.51 -7.78 1.64
CA VAL A 85 -17.37 -7.54 0.75
C VAL A 85 -17.03 -6.05 0.87
N ARG A 86 -16.02 -5.72 1.68
CA ARG A 86 -15.81 -4.36 2.18
C ARG A 86 -14.76 -3.60 1.39
N ARG A 87 -14.80 -2.27 1.52
CA ARG A 87 -13.75 -1.33 1.10
C ARG A 87 -13.45 -1.40 -0.39
N LEU A 88 -14.49 -1.58 -1.21
CA LEU A 88 -14.36 -1.61 -2.65
C LEU A 88 -14.16 -0.19 -3.18
N LEU A 89 -13.05 0.02 -3.87
CA LEU A 89 -12.72 1.30 -4.47
C LEU A 89 -13.52 1.53 -5.75
N ILE A 90 -14.22 2.65 -5.80
CA ILE A 90 -14.88 3.13 -7.02
C ILE A 90 -13.81 3.70 -7.95
N ILE A 91 -13.54 3.02 -9.06
CA ILE A 91 -12.55 3.44 -10.06
C ILE A 91 -13.16 4.31 -11.16
N ALA A 92 -14.48 4.26 -11.35
CA ALA A 92 -15.22 5.12 -12.27
C ALA A 92 -16.69 5.23 -11.90
N THR A 93 -17.33 6.31 -12.35
CA THR A 93 -18.79 6.49 -12.29
C THR A 93 -19.32 6.85 -13.67
N LYS A 94 -20.50 6.32 -14.03
CA LYS A 94 -21.20 6.60 -15.30
C LYS A 94 -22.68 6.84 -14.97
N GLY A 95 -23.05 8.10 -14.77
CA GLY A 95 -24.38 8.42 -14.22
C GLY A 95 -24.58 7.75 -12.86
N ASP A 96 -25.60 6.91 -12.76
CA ASP A 96 -25.97 6.16 -11.56
C ASP A 96 -25.24 4.81 -11.41
N THR A 97 -24.29 4.52 -12.31
CA THR A 97 -23.49 3.29 -12.29
C THR A 97 -22.13 3.54 -11.65
N LEU A 98 -21.81 2.74 -10.64
CA LEU A 98 -20.54 2.68 -9.94
C LEU A 98 -19.72 1.50 -10.49
N VAL A 99 -18.44 1.74 -10.76
CA VAL A 99 -17.54 0.70 -11.31
C VAL A 99 -16.38 0.47 -10.36
N PHE A 100 -16.09 -0.79 -10.08
CA PHE A 100 -14.97 -1.28 -9.27
C PHE A 100 -14.26 -2.43 -9.98
N SER A 101 -13.00 -2.70 -9.63
CA SER A 101 -12.16 -3.73 -10.28
C SER A 101 -11.76 -4.84 -9.31
N THR A 102 -11.77 -6.09 -9.78
CA THR A 102 -11.19 -7.24 -9.07
C THR A 102 -9.67 -7.15 -8.94
N ASP A 103 -9.01 -6.42 -9.85
CA ASP A 103 -7.55 -6.24 -9.82
C ASP A 103 -7.10 -5.53 -8.53
N ASN A 104 -7.99 -4.73 -7.94
CA ASN A 104 -7.73 -3.98 -6.71
C ASN A 104 -8.33 -4.65 -5.47
N SER A 105 -9.01 -5.80 -5.61
CA SER A 105 -9.68 -6.46 -4.50
C SER A 105 -9.81 -7.97 -4.71
N GLN A 106 -8.93 -8.72 -4.05
CA GLN A 106 -9.03 -10.18 -3.96
C GLN A 106 -10.32 -10.63 -3.28
N GLN A 107 -10.82 -9.86 -2.31
CA GLN A 107 -12.09 -10.17 -1.65
C GLN A 107 -13.25 -10.10 -2.65
N LEU A 108 -13.26 -9.10 -3.54
CA LEU A 108 -14.23 -9.02 -4.61
C LEU A 108 -14.12 -10.23 -5.53
N LEU A 109 -12.90 -10.54 -6.00
CA LEU A 109 -12.62 -11.66 -6.90
C LEU A 109 -13.15 -12.99 -6.33
N HIS A 110 -12.80 -13.30 -5.07
CA HIS A 110 -13.20 -14.55 -4.39
C HIS A 110 -14.71 -14.64 -4.10
N ASN A 111 -15.44 -13.52 -4.11
CA ASN A 111 -16.86 -13.49 -3.79
C ASN A 111 -17.74 -13.16 -5.00
N LEU A 112 -17.20 -13.10 -6.23
CA LEU A 112 -17.97 -12.76 -7.43
C LEU A 112 -19.18 -13.67 -7.64
N ASP A 113 -18.99 -14.99 -7.63
CA ASP A 113 -20.07 -15.97 -7.86
C ASP A 113 -21.18 -15.83 -6.80
N ARG A 114 -20.79 -15.58 -5.56
CA ARG A 114 -21.72 -15.35 -4.44
C ARG A 114 -22.48 -14.04 -4.61
N LEU A 115 -21.81 -12.97 -5.06
CA LEU A 115 -22.44 -11.68 -5.32
C LEU A 115 -23.42 -11.75 -6.49
N GLN A 116 -23.08 -12.45 -7.58
CA GLN A 116 -23.98 -12.69 -8.71
C GLN A 116 -25.20 -13.51 -8.29
N SER A 117 -25.01 -14.55 -7.49
CA SER A 117 -26.11 -15.36 -6.92
C SER A 117 -27.01 -14.53 -6.01
N ALA A 118 -26.42 -13.68 -5.15
CA ALA A 118 -27.15 -12.78 -4.27
C ALA A 118 -27.95 -11.72 -5.05
N TRP A 119 -27.39 -11.22 -6.15
CA TRP A 119 -28.09 -10.31 -7.07
C TRP A 119 -29.31 -10.99 -7.69
N ALA A 120 -29.12 -12.17 -8.29
CA ALA A 120 -30.20 -12.94 -8.90
C ALA A 120 -31.33 -13.30 -7.90
N GLY A 121 -30.96 -13.52 -6.64
CA GLY A 121 -31.90 -13.78 -5.54
C GLY A 121 -32.50 -12.54 -4.87
N GLY A 122 -32.19 -11.31 -5.31
CA GLY A 122 -32.70 -10.08 -4.69
C GLY A 122 -32.13 -9.76 -3.29
N ASN A 123 -31.03 -10.41 -2.93
CA ASN A 123 -30.40 -10.39 -1.60
C ASN A 123 -29.11 -9.57 -1.53
N LEU A 124 -28.71 -8.92 -2.64
CA LEU A 124 -27.58 -8.02 -2.68
C LEU A 124 -27.97 -6.62 -2.14
N ARG A 125 -27.15 -6.06 -1.25
CA ARG A 125 -27.21 -4.66 -0.80
C ARG A 125 -25.85 -4.00 -0.91
N TRP A 126 -25.81 -2.68 -0.77
CA TRP A 126 -24.58 -1.90 -0.69
C TRP A 126 -24.72 -0.68 0.23
N CYS A 127 -23.60 -0.16 0.74
CA CYS A 127 -23.54 1.10 1.48
C CYS A 127 -22.16 1.75 1.39
N ASN A 128 -22.04 3.00 1.84
CA ASN A 128 -20.75 3.66 2.02
C ASN A 128 -19.88 2.89 3.03
N SER A 129 -18.58 2.79 2.76
CA SER A 129 -17.63 2.28 3.75
C SER A 129 -17.38 3.33 4.83
N ASN A 130 -17.23 2.89 6.07
CA ASN A 130 -16.96 3.76 7.22
C ASN A 130 -15.46 4.08 7.40
N VAL A 131 -14.60 3.54 6.55
CA VAL A 131 -13.15 3.76 6.55
C VAL A 131 -12.74 4.10 5.13
N TRP A 132 -11.93 5.13 4.95
CA TRP A 132 -11.37 5.50 3.63
C TRP A 132 -9.85 5.33 3.55
N LEU A 133 -9.16 5.37 4.70
CA LEU A 133 -7.71 5.27 4.80
C LEU A 133 -7.34 4.34 5.96
N GLN A 134 -6.37 3.46 5.73
CA GLN A 134 -5.73 2.66 6.76
C GLN A 134 -4.34 3.23 7.05
N ASP A 135 -3.94 3.24 8.31
CA ASP A 135 -2.60 3.69 8.68
C ASP A 135 -1.51 2.75 8.12
N MET A 136 -0.28 3.24 8.12
CA MET A 136 0.86 2.55 7.54
C MET A 136 1.24 1.32 8.36
N THR A 137 1.44 0.22 7.66
CA THR A 137 2.21 -0.94 8.13
C THR A 137 3.29 -1.19 7.10
N TYR A 138 4.51 -1.37 7.58
CA TYR A 138 5.70 -1.51 6.77
C TYR A 138 6.11 -2.97 6.74
N ARG A 139 6.56 -3.46 5.59
CA ARG A 139 7.19 -4.78 5.54
C ARG A 139 8.55 -4.72 6.22
N LEU A 140 8.94 -5.80 6.91
CA LEU A 140 10.26 -5.88 7.52
C LEU A 140 11.30 -6.16 6.44
N ASP A 141 12.08 -5.14 6.11
CA ASP A 141 13.21 -5.23 5.19
C ASP A 141 14.48 -4.79 5.93
N TYR A 142 15.49 -5.66 5.96
CA TYR A 142 16.78 -5.37 6.58
C TYR A 142 17.73 -4.68 5.58
N ALA A 143 18.58 -3.80 6.09
CA ALA A 143 19.73 -3.30 5.35
C ALA A 143 20.73 -4.44 5.06
N ALA A 144 21.62 -4.21 4.08
CA ALA A 144 22.65 -5.18 3.71
C ALA A 144 23.42 -5.72 4.92
N SER A 145 23.73 -7.02 4.94
CA SER A 145 24.33 -7.69 6.08
C SER A 145 25.67 -7.06 6.52
N SER A 146 26.40 -6.41 5.60
CA SER A 146 27.64 -5.67 5.89
C SER A 146 27.44 -4.38 6.70
N LEU A 147 26.21 -3.86 6.75
CA LEU A 147 25.82 -2.65 7.50
C LEU A 147 25.09 -2.98 8.80
N GLN A 148 24.78 -4.25 9.05
CA GLN A 148 24.07 -4.64 10.26
C GLN A 148 24.95 -4.41 11.51
N PRO A 149 24.36 -3.94 12.63
CA PRO A 149 25.08 -3.78 13.87
C PRO A 149 25.56 -5.14 14.40
N SER A 150 26.67 -5.13 15.13
CA SER A 150 27.22 -6.33 15.78
C SER A 150 26.34 -6.81 16.95
N ASP A 151 25.57 -5.91 17.56
CA ASP A 151 24.63 -6.23 18.63
C ASP A 151 23.41 -7.00 18.08
N LYS A 152 23.20 -8.21 18.59
CA LYS A 152 22.05 -9.05 18.24
C LYS A 152 20.70 -8.49 18.72
N GLY A 153 20.72 -7.60 19.70
CA GLY A 153 19.58 -6.82 20.18
C GLY A 153 19.20 -5.67 19.25
N GLN A 154 20.01 -5.39 18.22
CA GLN A 154 19.77 -4.31 17.27
C GLN A 154 19.64 -4.83 15.83
N ARG A 155 18.89 -4.10 15.01
CA ARG A 155 18.77 -4.34 13.57
C ARG A 155 18.70 -3.03 12.81
N LEU A 156 19.35 -2.97 11.66
CA LEU A 156 19.21 -1.86 10.72
C LEU A 156 18.16 -2.22 9.67
N LEU A 157 17.06 -1.49 9.63
CA LEU A 157 16.03 -1.62 8.60
C LEU A 157 16.36 -0.70 7.42
N ALA A 158 15.88 -1.06 6.23
CA ALA A 158 16.04 -0.27 5.01
C ALA A 158 14.70 -0.10 4.29
N SER A 159 14.49 1.09 3.73
CA SER A 159 13.33 1.37 2.88
C SER A 159 13.44 0.65 1.52
N SER A 160 12.30 0.23 0.97
CA SER A 160 12.18 -0.40 -0.34
C SER A 160 10.93 0.11 -1.08
N ILE A 161 10.71 -0.33 -2.32
CA ILE A 161 9.47 -0.05 -3.07
C ILE A 161 8.23 -0.56 -2.30
N GLN A 162 8.37 -1.67 -1.58
CA GLN A 162 7.27 -2.30 -0.84
C GLN A 162 7.13 -1.76 0.59
N SER A 163 8.20 -1.18 1.13
CA SER A 163 8.27 -0.65 2.48
C SER A 163 8.91 0.75 2.45
N PRO A 164 8.13 1.79 2.14
CA PRO A 164 8.65 3.14 2.01
C PRO A 164 9.20 3.65 3.35
N TYR A 165 10.11 4.63 3.28
CA TYR A 165 10.68 5.21 4.50
C TYR A 165 9.60 5.95 5.31
N PRO A 166 9.50 5.74 6.63
CA PRO A 166 8.55 6.45 7.48
C PRO A 166 9.00 7.91 7.70
N ALA A 167 8.62 8.84 6.83
CA ALA A 167 9.15 10.21 6.85
C ALA A 167 8.97 11.01 8.17
N MET A 168 8.03 10.60 9.01
CA MET A 168 7.76 11.25 10.31
C MET A 168 8.36 10.53 11.51
N VAL A 169 9.18 9.48 11.29
CA VAL A 169 9.82 8.73 12.37
C VAL A 169 10.73 9.61 13.21
N ALA A 170 10.70 9.41 14.51
CA ALA A 170 11.56 10.06 15.50
C ALA A 170 12.39 9.05 16.29
N VAL A 171 13.51 9.50 16.81
CA VAL A 171 14.29 8.73 17.78
C VAL A 171 13.46 8.54 19.04
N ASN A 172 13.52 7.33 19.60
CA ASN A 172 12.71 6.83 20.73
C ASN A 172 11.27 6.41 20.40
N ASP A 173 10.85 6.46 19.13
CA ASP A 173 9.59 5.84 18.76
C ASP A 173 9.62 4.34 19.02
N VAL A 174 8.46 3.81 19.41
CA VAL A 174 8.28 2.38 19.62
C VAL A 174 7.53 1.78 18.43
N ILE A 175 8.06 0.68 17.91
CA ILE A 175 7.44 -0.11 16.86
C ILE A 175 7.02 -1.48 17.39
N VAL A 176 5.98 -2.05 16.78
CA VAL A 176 5.54 -3.42 17.00
C VAL A 176 5.75 -4.21 15.72
N LEU A 177 6.54 -5.27 15.80
CA LEU A 177 6.77 -6.24 14.75
C LEU A 177 5.88 -7.46 14.96
N ARG A 178 5.22 -7.93 13.90
CA ARG A 178 4.30 -9.07 13.92
C ARG A 178 4.29 -9.80 12.58
N PRO A 179 3.82 -11.06 12.51
CA PRO A 179 3.65 -11.73 11.23
C PRO A 179 2.68 -10.95 10.32
N ALA A 180 3.02 -10.87 9.04
CA ALA A 180 2.14 -10.40 7.99
C ALA A 180 1.12 -11.49 7.71
N ALA A 181 -0.09 -11.38 8.28
CA ALA A 181 -1.11 -12.41 8.11
C ALA A 181 -1.63 -12.44 6.67
N LEU A 182 -1.34 -13.51 5.93
CA LEU A 182 -2.21 -14.02 4.88
C LEU A 182 -3.18 -15.02 5.53
N LYS A 183 -4.35 -14.56 5.99
CA LYS A 183 -5.48 -15.48 6.16
C LYS A 183 -6.06 -15.74 4.77
N LEU A 184 -5.43 -16.62 4.00
CA LEU A 184 -6.03 -17.20 2.80
C LEU A 184 -7.20 -18.06 3.27
N SER A 185 -8.41 -17.51 3.23
CA SER A 185 -9.65 -18.25 3.47
C SER A 185 -9.86 -19.25 2.33
N MET A 186 -9.18 -20.40 2.39
CA MET A 186 -9.63 -21.58 1.68
C MET A 186 -10.66 -22.29 2.57
N PRO A 187 -11.79 -22.78 2.03
CA PRO A 187 -12.68 -23.63 2.80
C PRO A 187 -11.94 -24.95 3.05
N ARG A 188 -11.31 -25.07 4.22
CA ARG A 188 -10.91 -26.38 4.73
C ARG A 188 -12.22 -27.12 5.01
N SER A 189 -12.51 -28.10 4.18
CA SER A 189 -13.54 -29.10 4.43
C SER A 189 -13.28 -29.75 5.78
N GLY A 190 -14.16 -29.46 6.73
CA GLY A 190 -14.25 -30.16 8.01
C GLY A 190 -13.03 -30.01 8.90
N ASP A 191 -12.90 -28.86 9.56
CA ASP A 191 -12.52 -28.87 10.96
C ASP A 191 -13.02 -27.61 11.63
N LYS A 192 -13.53 -27.79 12.85
CA LYS A 192 -14.15 -26.78 13.70
C LYS A 192 -13.30 -25.51 13.70
N GLN A 193 -13.94 -24.35 13.50
CA GLN A 193 -13.36 -23.06 13.84
C GLN A 193 -12.84 -23.15 15.27
N SER A 194 -11.54 -23.37 15.40
CA SER A 194 -10.82 -23.19 16.64
C SER A 194 -10.68 -21.69 16.80
N GLU A 195 -11.58 -21.09 17.58
CA GLU A 195 -11.25 -19.94 18.43
C GLU A 195 -10.14 -20.40 19.40
N ALA A 196 -8.92 -20.57 18.88
CA ALA A 196 -7.74 -20.63 19.69
C ALA A 196 -7.16 -19.23 19.69
N GLU A 197 -7.08 -18.64 20.88
CA GLU A 197 -6.15 -17.58 21.24
C GLU A 197 -4.75 -17.99 20.76
N ASP A 198 -4.40 -17.62 19.53
CA ASP A 198 -3.02 -17.71 19.06
C ASP A 198 -2.26 -16.67 19.87
N THR A 199 -1.33 -17.12 20.70
CA THR A 199 -0.35 -16.26 21.36
C THR A 199 0.41 -15.53 20.25
N GLU A 200 -0.12 -14.38 19.83
CA GLU A 200 0.36 -13.59 18.70
C GLU A 200 1.81 -13.22 18.99
N TRP A 201 2.75 -13.89 18.31
CA TRP A 201 4.14 -13.49 18.39
C TRP A 201 4.23 -12.01 18.03
N GLN A 202 4.73 -11.20 18.96
CA GLN A 202 4.94 -9.77 18.78
C GLN A 202 6.29 -9.39 19.38
N LEU A 203 7.03 -8.53 18.70
CA LEU A 203 8.31 -8.00 19.16
C LEU A 203 8.22 -6.49 19.17
N LYS A 204 8.49 -5.88 20.34
CA LYS A 204 8.56 -4.43 20.49
C LYS A 204 10.01 -3.97 20.44
N ALA A 205 10.25 -2.90 19.70
CA ALA A 205 11.57 -2.30 19.55
C ALA A 205 11.46 -0.77 19.56
N THR A 206 12.54 -0.11 19.98
CA THR A 206 12.69 1.35 20.01
C THR A 206 13.60 1.79 18.88
N VAL A 207 13.25 2.89 18.22
CA VAL A 207 14.09 3.55 17.23
C VAL A 207 15.27 4.23 17.94
N LYS A 208 16.50 3.85 17.59
CA LYS A 208 17.74 4.40 18.15
C LYS A 208 18.38 5.46 17.29
N ALA A 209 18.32 5.28 15.97
CA ALA A 209 18.88 6.21 15.02
C ALA A 209 18.08 6.18 13.72
N ILE A 210 18.04 7.33 13.05
CA ILE A 210 17.35 7.53 11.79
C ILE A 210 18.36 8.09 10.78
N ASP A 211 18.31 7.60 9.55
CA ASP A 211 19.01 8.22 8.43
C ASP A 211 18.04 8.34 7.26
N PRO A 212 17.33 9.49 7.13
CA PRO A 212 16.40 9.73 6.05
C PRO A 212 17.07 9.78 4.67
N LEU A 213 18.36 10.14 4.60
CA LEU A 213 19.09 10.24 3.34
C LEU A 213 19.48 8.85 2.83
N ALA A 214 19.85 7.94 3.72
CA ALA A 214 20.08 6.52 3.40
C ALA A 214 18.78 5.69 3.43
N GLY A 215 17.67 6.25 3.92
CA GLY A 215 16.41 5.54 4.11
C GLY A 215 16.53 4.36 5.07
N THR A 216 17.32 4.50 6.14
CA THR A 216 17.55 3.45 7.11
C THR A 216 17.09 3.84 8.52
N LEU A 217 16.76 2.81 9.30
CA LEU A 217 16.23 2.92 10.66
C LEU A 217 16.92 1.91 11.56
N LEU A 218 17.68 2.36 12.55
CA LEU A 218 18.28 1.47 13.56
C LEU A 218 17.26 1.25 14.67
N ILE A 219 16.91 0.00 14.92
CA ILE A 219 15.99 -0.40 15.99
C ILE A 219 16.70 -1.27 17.01
N GLU A 220 16.31 -1.14 18.28
CA GLU A 220 16.77 -1.96 19.40
C GLU A 220 15.58 -2.59 20.10
N LYS A 221 15.65 -3.89 20.39
CA LYS A 221 14.61 -4.56 21.17
C LYS A 221 14.45 -3.93 22.55
N LEU A 222 13.22 -3.90 23.05
CA LEU A 222 13.00 -3.54 24.45
C LEU A 222 13.59 -4.61 25.39
N PRO A 223 14.12 -4.24 26.58
CA PRO A 223 14.85 -5.16 27.46
C PRO A 223 14.06 -6.36 27.95
N ASP A 224 12.74 -6.23 28.04
CA ASP A 224 11.76 -7.21 28.50
C ASP A 224 11.35 -8.22 27.41
N ILE A 225 11.82 -8.04 26.17
CA ILE A 225 11.47 -8.90 25.04
C ILE A 225 12.51 -10.01 24.83
N THR A 226 12.10 -11.24 25.12
CA THR A 226 12.94 -12.44 24.91
C THR A 226 12.94 -12.93 23.46
N ALA A 227 11.93 -12.57 22.67
CA ALA A 227 11.84 -12.95 21.26
C ALA A 227 13.07 -12.44 20.47
N SER A 228 13.59 -13.27 19.59
CA SER A 228 14.65 -12.84 18.65
C SER A 228 14.05 -12.14 17.45
N PHE A 229 14.82 -11.23 16.84
CA PHE A 229 14.44 -10.70 15.53
C PHE A 229 14.32 -11.84 14.51
N PRO A 230 13.36 -11.77 13.57
CA PRO A 230 13.28 -12.71 12.46
C PRO A 230 14.61 -12.82 11.71
N ALA A 231 14.88 -13.99 11.16
CA ALA A 231 16.00 -14.17 10.24
C ALA A 231 15.78 -13.33 8.98
N GLU A 232 16.86 -12.88 8.34
CA GLU A 232 16.81 -12.09 7.10
C GLU A 232 16.02 -12.81 6.01
N GLU A 233 16.22 -14.12 5.91
CA GLU A 233 15.53 -15.03 5.00
C GLU A 233 14.01 -15.01 5.15
N ASN A 234 13.51 -14.77 6.36
CA ASN A 234 12.09 -14.81 6.72
C ASN A 234 11.49 -13.41 6.97
N SER A 235 12.29 -12.36 6.85
CA SER A 235 11.89 -10.98 7.16
C SER A 235 10.63 -10.56 6.39
N TYR A 236 10.50 -10.99 5.13
CA TYR A 236 9.34 -10.76 4.27
C TYR A 236 7.99 -11.21 4.84
N LEU A 237 7.99 -12.19 5.74
CA LEU A 237 6.78 -12.70 6.40
C LEU A 237 6.33 -11.82 7.56
N TYR A 238 7.06 -10.74 7.86
CA TYR A 238 6.79 -9.86 8.98
C TYR A 238 6.51 -8.44 8.51
N GLN A 239 5.69 -7.77 9.30
CA GLN A 239 5.38 -6.36 9.14
C GLN A 239 5.52 -5.66 10.48
N TRP A 240 5.80 -4.36 10.44
CA TRP A 240 5.86 -3.52 11.62
C TRP A 240 5.01 -2.25 11.44
N ALA A 241 4.62 -1.67 12.56
CA ALA A 241 3.94 -0.39 12.62
C ALA A 241 4.35 0.34 13.90
N PHE A 242 4.12 1.65 13.95
CA PHE A 242 4.28 2.42 15.18
C PHE A 242 3.26 1.96 16.23
N SER A 243 3.70 1.84 17.47
CA SER A 243 2.82 1.45 18.58
C SER A 243 1.95 2.60 19.07
N ASP A 244 2.41 3.83 18.88
CA ASP A 244 1.73 5.02 19.38
C ASP A 244 0.55 5.40 18.45
N PRO A 245 -0.70 5.45 18.96
CA PRO A 245 -1.85 5.86 18.18
C PRO A 245 -1.80 7.31 17.67
N THR A 246 -0.93 8.17 18.21
CA THR A 246 -0.75 9.55 17.72
C THR A 246 -0.35 9.58 16.24
N TYR A 247 0.37 8.56 15.77
CA TYR A 247 0.68 8.41 14.36
C TYR A 247 -0.61 8.38 13.54
N ALA A 248 -1.63 7.63 13.96
CA ALA A 248 -2.89 7.52 13.22
C ALA A 248 -3.77 8.78 13.28
N THR A 249 -3.57 9.67 14.26
CA THR A 249 -4.46 10.83 14.52
C THR A 249 -3.84 12.18 14.19
N THR A 250 -2.54 12.25 13.97
CA THR A 250 -1.85 13.49 13.58
C THR A 250 -2.35 13.98 12.23
N ASP A 251 -2.60 15.29 12.11
CA ASP A 251 -2.98 15.88 10.83
C ASP A 251 -1.80 15.85 9.85
N ARG A 252 -1.91 14.98 8.84
CA ARG A 252 -0.93 14.81 7.78
C ARG A 252 -1.34 15.51 6.49
N PHE A 253 -2.49 16.17 6.42
CA PHE A 253 -3.07 16.62 5.16
C PHE A 253 -3.22 18.13 5.04
N SER A 254 -3.42 18.84 6.14
CA SER A 254 -3.60 20.30 6.12
C SER A 254 -2.27 21.01 5.91
N PHE A 255 -2.19 21.82 4.85
CA PHE A 255 -1.02 22.66 4.55
C PHE A 255 0.31 21.90 4.43
N MET A 256 0.26 20.61 4.07
CA MET A 256 1.43 19.75 3.91
C MET A 256 1.79 19.57 2.44
N LEU A 257 3.07 19.76 2.12
CA LEU A 257 3.65 19.53 0.81
C LEU A 257 4.76 18.47 0.92
N SER A 258 4.67 17.41 0.12
CA SER A 258 5.75 16.46 -0.07
C SER A 258 6.59 16.83 -1.28
N VAL A 259 7.91 16.93 -1.09
CA VAL A 259 8.90 16.95 -2.17
C VAL A 259 9.51 15.56 -2.27
N VAL A 260 9.41 14.93 -3.44
CA VAL A 260 10.02 13.62 -3.69
C VAL A 260 11.25 13.81 -4.56
N MET A 261 12.39 13.34 -4.07
CA MET A 261 13.70 13.50 -4.71
C MET A 261 14.42 12.16 -4.82
N ASN A 262 15.27 12.07 -5.83
CA ASN A 262 16.10 10.90 -6.03
C ASN A 262 17.36 10.98 -5.17
N ARG A 263 17.63 9.94 -4.38
CA ARG A 263 18.80 9.82 -3.52
C ARG A 263 20.12 9.84 -4.29
N ARG A 264 20.12 9.47 -5.59
CA ARG A 264 21.32 9.57 -6.43
C ARG A 264 21.89 10.98 -6.52
N LEU A 265 21.10 12.01 -6.24
CA LEU A 265 21.58 13.38 -6.18
C LEU A 265 22.59 13.61 -5.04
N LEU A 266 22.53 12.77 -4.00
CA LEU A 266 23.38 12.84 -2.80
C LEU A 266 24.61 11.93 -2.89
N THR A 267 24.59 10.89 -3.72
CA THR A 267 25.63 9.85 -3.76
C THR A 267 26.88 10.21 -4.57
N ASN A 268 27.08 11.48 -4.94
CA ASN A 268 28.27 11.91 -5.68
C ASN A 268 29.48 12.02 -4.73
N GLN A 269 30.61 11.41 -5.10
CA GLN A 269 31.81 11.21 -4.25
C GLN A 269 32.40 12.49 -3.61
N ASN A 270 32.07 13.68 -4.10
CA ASN A 270 32.57 14.96 -3.60
C ASN A 270 31.52 15.80 -2.85
N THR A 271 30.37 15.23 -2.48
CA THR A 271 29.25 15.99 -1.90
C THR A 271 29.05 15.63 -0.43
N GLN A 272 28.97 16.64 0.43
CA GLN A 272 28.47 16.46 1.80
C GLN A 272 26.94 16.37 1.75
N SER A 273 26.41 15.15 1.70
CA SER A 273 24.98 14.85 1.52
C SER A 273 24.07 15.66 2.44
N ASP A 274 24.42 15.78 3.72
CA ASP A 274 23.63 16.52 4.71
C ASP A 274 23.55 18.02 4.38
N LYS A 275 24.68 18.62 3.98
CA LYS A 275 24.72 20.04 3.60
C LYS A 275 23.97 20.30 2.30
N LEU A 276 24.06 19.38 1.34
CA LEU A 276 23.30 19.49 0.09
C LEU A 276 21.80 19.37 0.35
N ALA A 277 21.38 18.39 1.16
CA ALA A 277 19.98 18.21 1.53
C ALA A 277 19.42 19.43 2.26
N ALA A 278 20.17 19.97 3.23
CA ALA A 278 19.80 21.20 3.95
C ALA A 278 19.67 22.40 3.01
N TRP A 279 20.65 22.61 2.11
CA TRP A 279 20.59 23.70 1.13
C TRP A 279 19.40 23.57 0.18
N ILE A 280 19.10 22.35 -0.30
CA ILE A 280 17.93 22.10 -1.15
C ILE A 280 16.64 22.45 -0.38
N GLN A 281 16.51 22.01 0.87
CA GLN A 281 15.35 22.30 1.69
C GLN A 281 15.18 23.81 1.91
N GLU A 282 16.25 24.53 2.26
CA GLU A 282 16.24 25.99 2.40
C GLU A 282 15.81 26.68 1.10
N ALA A 283 16.35 26.25 -0.05
CA ALA A 283 16.03 26.81 -1.35
C ALA A 283 14.56 26.59 -1.75
N ILE A 284 13.96 25.46 -1.36
CA ILE A 284 12.53 25.18 -1.60
C ILE A 284 11.67 26.01 -0.64
N MET A 285 11.99 26.01 0.65
CA MET A 285 11.24 26.76 1.67
C MET A 285 11.21 28.26 1.39
N ALA A 286 12.29 28.83 0.81
CA ALA A 286 12.33 30.23 0.41
C ALA A 286 11.33 30.61 -0.70
N GLU A 287 10.76 29.62 -1.39
CA GLU A 287 9.80 29.81 -2.49
C GLU A 287 8.37 29.43 -2.07
N LEU A 288 8.20 28.81 -0.90
CA LEU A 288 6.90 28.37 -0.39
C LEU A 288 6.26 29.45 0.48
N PRO A 289 4.92 29.61 0.44
CA PRO A 289 4.20 30.40 1.42
C PRO A 289 4.48 29.92 2.85
N ALA A 290 4.60 30.84 3.80
CA ALA A 290 4.95 30.55 5.20
C ALA A 290 3.97 29.64 5.94
N HIS A 291 2.74 29.48 5.44
CA HIS A 291 1.73 28.60 6.02
C HIS A 291 1.86 27.15 5.56
N LEU A 292 2.71 26.84 4.57
CA LEU A 292 2.94 25.48 4.11
C LEU A 292 4.12 24.83 4.85
N SER A 293 3.91 23.59 5.25
CA SER A 293 4.94 22.72 5.81
C SER A 293 5.46 21.76 4.75
N LEU A 294 6.75 21.44 4.81
CA LEU A 294 7.45 20.63 3.82
C LEU A 294 7.94 19.31 4.42
N ILE A 295 7.63 18.20 3.75
CA ILE A 295 8.27 16.90 3.98
C ILE A 295 9.11 16.56 2.77
N THR A 296 10.36 16.18 2.97
CA THR A 296 11.24 15.74 1.88
C THR A 296 11.43 14.23 1.93
N HIS A 297 11.14 13.56 0.81
CA HIS A 297 11.29 12.12 0.64
C HIS A 297 12.46 11.82 -0.28
N TRP A 298 13.47 11.11 0.22
CA TRP A 298 14.64 10.69 -0.54
C TRP A 298 14.53 9.23 -0.95
N LEU A 299 13.99 9.01 -2.15
CA LEU A 299 13.77 7.67 -2.69
C LEU A 299 15.01 7.14 -3.40
N ASP A 300 15.25 5.83 -3.30
CA ASP A 300 16.22 5.17 -4.16
C ASP A 300 15.76 5.21 -5.63
N GLU A 301 16.65 4.88 -6.57
CA GLU A 301 16.34 4.99 -8.00
C GLU A 301 15.10 4.18 -8.42
N PRO A 302 14.96 2.89 -8.05
CA PRO A 302 13.79 2.12 -8.44
C PRO A 302 12.49 2.70 -7.90
N SER A 303 12.46 3.10 -6.62
CA SER A 303 11.27 3.71 -6.02
C SER A 303 10.95 5.07 -6.65
N PHE A 304 11.95 5.89 -6.96
CA PHE A 304 11.76 7.18 -7.63
C PHE A 304 11.19 7.03 -9.05
N ARG A 305 11.63 6.05 -9.82
CA ARG A 305 11.07 5.76 -11.15
C ARG A 305 9.63 5.25 -11.08
N SER A 306 9.35 4.36 -10.12
CA SER A 306 8.00 3.87 -9.85
C SER A 306 7.06 5.02 -9.47
N PHE A 307 7.55 5.92 -8.61
CA PHE A 307 6.84 7.13 -8.24
C PHE A 307 6.53 8.00 -9.47
N GLY A 308 7.52 8.27 -10.32
CA GLY A 308 7.33 9.09 -11.52
C GLY A 308 6.29 8.52 -12.50
N THR A 309 6.32 7.20 -12.72
CA THR A 309 5.34 6.52 -13.56
C THR A 309 3.92 6.64 -13.00
N THR A 310 3.78 6.44 -11.69
CA THR A 310 2.49 6.56 -10.99
C THR A 310 1.99 8.00 -11.01
N TYR A 311 2.88 8.98 -10.78
CA TYR A 311 2.56 10.40 -10.81
C TYR A 311 2.08 10.84 -12.20
N GLN A 312 2.75 10.40 -13.27
CA GLN A 312 2.33 10.70 -14.64
C GLN A 312 0.91 10.18 -14.92
N ARG A 313 0.61 8.91 -14.57
CA ARG A 313 -0.74 8.36 -14.75
C ARG A 313 -1.77 9.16 -13.94
N TRP A 314 -1.46 9.47 -12.69
CA TRP A 314 -2.33 10.24 -11.80
C TRP A 314 -2.65 11.64 -12.37
N GLN A 315 -1.63 12.38 -12.83
CA GLN A 315 -1.79 13.70 -13.42
C GLN A 315 -2.56 13.65 -14.75
N ASN A 316 -2.22 12.72 -15.65
CA ASN A 316 -2.88 12.57 -16.95
C ASN A 316 -4.37 12.22 -16.81
N ASN A 317 -4.74 11.55 -15.73
CA ASN A 317 -6.13 11.20 -15.43
C ASN A 317 -6.92 12.34 -14.75
N GLY A 318 -6.32 13.53 -14.59
CA GLY A 318 -6.95 14.68 -13.94
C GLY A 318 -6.87 14.66 -12.41
N THR A 319 -5.85 14.00 -11.84
CA THR A 319 -5.63 13.84 -10.39
C THR A 319 -6.80 13.26 -9.59
N PRO A 320 -7.49 12.21 -10.09
CA PRO A 320 -8.59 11.62 -9.35
C PRO A 320 -8.05 10.90 -8.12
N LEU A 321 -8.80 10.93 -7.02
CA LEU A 321 -8.58 9.95 -5.97
C LEU A 321 -9.00 8.58 -6.51
N GLY A 322 -8.08 7.61 -6.51
CA GLY A 322 -8.23 6.29 -7.11
C GLY A 322 -6.95 5.49 -6.88
N ASP A 323 -6.71 4.43 -7.66
CA ASP A 323 -5.57 3.53 -7.44
C ASP A 323 -4.23 4.25 -7.36
N ASP A 324 -3.90 5.07 -8.36
CA ASP A 324 -2.64 5.80 -8.39
C ASP A 324 -2.50 6.75 -7.19
N ALA A 325 -3.60 7.36 -6.73
CA ALA A 325 -3.57 8.26 -5.57
C ALA A 325 -3.33 7.50 -4.26
N PHE A 326 -3.94 6.32 -4.09
CA PHE A 326 -3.64 5.43 -2.95
C PHE A 326 -2.22 4.87 -3.02
N THR A 327 -1.69 4.60 -4.21
CA THR A 327 -0.27 4.24 -4.38
C THR A 327 0.64 5.40 -3.98
N ILE A 328 0.32 6.65 -4.37
CA ILE A 328 1.07 7.84 -3.94
C ILE A 328 1.00 8.01 -2.42
N LEU A 329 -0.19 7.89 -1.81
CA LEU A 329 -0.37 7.94 -0.35
C LEU A 329 0.54 6.92 0.36
N HIS A 330 0.61 5.70 -0.18
CA HIS A 330 1.45 4.64 0.35
C HIS A 330 2.93 4.98 0.22
N MET A 331 3.39 5.38 -0.98
CA MET A 331 4.80 5.75 -1.24
C MET A 331 5.29 6.93 -0.40
N LEU A 332 4.39 7.84 0.00
CA LEU A 332 4.67 8.99 0.86
C LEU A 332 4.49 8.68 2.36
N SER A 333 4.19 7.43 2.71
CA SER A 333 3.93 6.99 4.09
C SER A 333 2.79 7.75 4.78
N LEU A 334 1.80 8.21 4.02
CA LEU A 334 0.64 8.97 4.53
C LEU A 334 -0.51 8.06 4.97
N GLY A 335 -0.58 6.88 4.36
CA GLY A 335 -1.58 5.85 4.62
C GLY A 335 -1.75 4.98 3.38
N ARG A 336 -2.59 3.96 3.46
CA ARG A 336 -2.86 3.05 2.34
C ARG A 336 -4.34 2.74 2.19
N LEU A 337 -4.69 2.18 1.04
CA LEU A 337 -6.03 1.64 0.80
C LEU A 337 -6.35 0.61 1.90
N PRO A 338 -7.50 0.73 2.58
CA PRO A 338 -7.92 -0.24 3.58
C PRO A 338 -8.09 -1.63 2.96
N VAL A 339 -7.28 -2.58 3.40
CA VAL A 339 -7.35 -3.98 2.95
C VAL A 339 -7.73 -4.89 4.12
N ASN A 340 -8.56 -5.90 3.84
CA ASN A 340 -8.89 -6.95 4.82
C ASN A 340 -7.86 -8.08 4.81
N GLN A 341 -7.15 -8.24 3.69
CA GLN A 341 -6.12 -9.25 3.48
C GLN A 341 -4.97 -8.58 2.73
N LEU A 342 -3.73 -8.79 3.19
CA LEU A 342 -2.55 -8.34 2.45
C LEU A 342 -2.50 -9.11 1.12
N ASP A 343 -2.31 -8.39 0.02
CA ASP A 343 -2.38 -8.93 -1.34
C ASP A 343 -1.09 -9.68 -1.75
N ILE A 344 -0.91 -9.96 -3.04
CA ILE A 344 0.33 -10.41 -3.71
C ILE A 344 1.59 -9.60 -3.34
N GLY A 345 1.48 -8.47 -2.65
CA GLY A 345 2.60 -7.66 -2.16
C GLY A 345 3.50 -8.39 -1.14
N LEU A 346 3.03 -9.51 -0.60
CA LEU A 346 3.85 -10.44 0.18
C LEU A 346 4.52 -11.51 -0.70
N MET A 347 4.04 -11.71 -1.94
CA MET A 347 4.54 -12.73 -2.83
C MET A 347 5.87 -12.34 -3.49
N ARG A 348 6.79 -13.31 -3.66
CA ARG A 348 8.13 -13.08 -4.19
C ARG A 348 8.53 -14.07 -5.27
N ILE A 349 9.49 -13.67 -6.10
CA ILE A 349 10.10 -14.59 -7.07
C ILE A 349 10.80 -15.70 -6.29
N ALA A 350 10.49 -16.95 -6.64
CA ALA A 350 11.08 -18.13 -6.04
C ALA A 350 12.59 -18.19 -6.27
N THR A 351 13.35 -18.62 -5.27
CA THR A 351 14.73 -19.06 -5.52
C THR A 351 14.73 -20.31 -6.40
N GLU A 352 15.86 -20.69 -6.99
CA GLU A 352 15.92 -21.88 -7.84
C GLU A 352 15.54 -23.18 -7.10
N ALA A 353 15.91 -23.29 -5.83
CA ALA A 353 15.49 -24.39 -4.97
C ALA A 353 13.97 -24.38 -4.73
N GLN A 354 13.40 -23.21 -4.46
CA GLN A 354 11.94 -23.06 -4.24
C GLN A 354 11.13 -23.26 -5.52
N ARG A 355 11.66 -22.82 -6.68
CA ARG A 355 11.09 -23.14 -7.99
C ARG A 355 11.03 -24.66 -8.14
N THR A 356 12.15 -25.35 -7.94
CA THR A 356 12.22 -26.82 -8.06
C THR A 356 11.24 -27.52 -7.11
N ALA A 357 11.07 -27.01 -5.87
CA ALA A 357 10.11 -27.55 -4.92
C ALA A 357 8.64 -27.27 -5.28
N ALA A 358 8.35 -26.10 -5.88
CA ALA A 358 7.03 -25.69 -6.32
C ALA A 358 6.61 -26.35 -7.64
N THR A 359 7.56 -26.56 -8.55
CA THR A 359 7.31 -26.93 -9.95
C THR A 359 7.75 -28.35 -10.32
N GLY A 360 8.51 -29.03 -9.46
CA GLY A 360 9.35 -30.16 -9.86
C GLY A 360 10.55 -29.71 -10.71
N GLY A 361 11.61 -30.54 -10.77
CA GLY A 361 12.84 -30.21 -11.52
C GLY A 361 12.66 -30.04 -13.04
N ASP A 362 11.56 -30.57 -13.58
CA ASP A 362 11.14 -30.50 -14.97
C ASP A 362 9.97 -29.51 -15.22
N GLY A 363 9.45 -28.86 -14.18
CA GLY A 363 8.33 -27.94 -14.27
C GLY A 363 6.96 -28.59 -14.43
N SER A 364 6.85 -29.93 -14.33
CA SER A 364 5.62 -30.68 -14.65
C SER A 364 4.64 -30.82 -13.49
N ARG A 365 5.03 -30.45 -12.27
CA ARG A 365 4.23 -30.66 -11.05
C ARG A 365 3.92 -29.35 -10.37
N TRP A 366 2.73 -29.20 -9.84
CA TRP A 366 2.34 -27.99 -9.13
C TRP A 366 2.10 -28.26 -7.65
N ASN A 367 3.02 -27.81 -6.79
CA ASN A 367 2.89 -27.92 -5.35
C ASN A 367 2.35 -26.62 -4.76
N SER A 368 1.03 -26.49 -4.77
CA SER A 368 0.32 -25.31 -4.26
C SER A 368 0.65 -25.01 -2.80
N ASN A 369 0.93 -26.03 -1.98
CA ASN A 369 1.32 -25.81 -0.58
C ASN A 369 2.65 -25.07 -0.48
N VAL A 370 3.67 -25.48 -1.25
CA VAL A 370 4.97 -24.79 -1.29
C VAL A 370 4.82 -23.35 -1.77
N ILE A 371 4.00 -23.12 -2.80
CA ILE A 371 3.74 -21.78 -3.34
C ILE A 371 3.07 -20.88 -2.30
N LEU A 372 2.06 -21.38 -1.59
CA LEU A 372 1.31 -20.61 -0.60
C LEU A 372 2.11 -20.39 0.69
N GLU A 373 2.78 -21.42 1.21
CA GLU A 373 3.62 -21.32 2.42
C GLU A 373 4.80 -20.36 2.24
N ASN A 374 5.43 -20.38 1.07
CA ASN A 374 6.58 -19.52 0.76
C ASN A 374 6.17 -18.20 0.10
N GLN A 375 4.86 -17.98 -0.11
CA GLN A 375 4.30 -16.80 -0.76
C GLN A 375 5.04 -16.55 -2.09
N LEU A 376 5.07 -17.53 -2.99
CA LEU A 376 5.82 -17.42 -4.25
C LEU A 376 4.94 -16.80 -5.33
N PHE A 377 5.43 -15.71 -5.95
CA PHE A 377 4.81 -15.14 -7.14
C PHE A 377 4.90 -16.15 -8.28
N TYR A 378 3.75 -16.45 -8.87
CA TYR A 378 3.62 -17.44 -9.93
C TYR A 378 2.71 -16.93 -11.03
N VAL A 379 3.12 -17.19 -12.27
CA VAL A 379 2.30 -16.99 -13.48
C VAL A 379 1.95 -18.37 -14.03
N PRO A 380 0.67 -18.77 -14.02
CA PRO A 380 0.23 -20.01 -14.66
C PRO A 380 0.67 -20.08 -16.11
N GLN A 381 1.28 -21.20 -16.51
CA GLN A 381 1.38 -21.49 -17.94
C GLN A 381 -0.04 -21.64 -18.46
N ASN A 382 -0.37 -20.91 -19.53
CA ASN A 382 -1.60 -21.12 -20.26
C ASN A 382 -1.65 -22.59 -20.68
N VAL A 383 -2.45 -23.38 -19.97
CA VAL A 383 -2.76 -24.73 -20.40
C VAL A 383 -3.66 -24.54 -21.61
N SER A 384 -3.10 -24.71 -22.80
CA SER A 384 -3.89 -24.80 -24.03
C SER A 384 -4.89 -25.93 -23.82
N VAL A 385 -6.15 -25.57 -23.57
CA VAL A 385 -7.25 -26.53 -23.63
C VAL A 385 -7.35 -26.90 -25.10
N THR A 386 -6.74 -28.02 -25.46
CA THR A 386 -6.92 -28.60 -26.79
C THR A 386 -8.37 -29.10 -26.84
N PRO A 387 -9.14 -28.77 -27.89
CA PRO A 387 -10.61 -28.92 -27.93
C PRO A 387 -11.11 -30.35 -27.72
#